data_AF-A0A947SN01-F1
#
_entry.id   AF-A0A947SN01-F1
#
_cell.length_a   1.000
_cell.length_b   1.000
_cell.length_c   1.000
_cell.angle_alpha   90.00
_cell.angle_beta   90.00
_cell.angle_gamma   90.00
#
_symmetry.space_group_name_H-M   'P 1'
#
loop_
_entity.id
_entity.type
_entity.pdbx_description
1 polymer ?
#
loop_
_entity_poly.entity_id
_entity_poly.type
_entity_poly.pdbx_seq_one_letter_code
_entity_poly.pdbx_strand_id
1 'polypeptide(L)'
;MTEVKRKDNESFESLLRRFNNRVQMSGRLIQAKKIKFLAPSENKTKKKSAALKRKQIKEKINYMLKTGKISEEDLNRRGKLKLKKK
;
A
#
# COMPACT_ATOMS: atom_id res chain seq x y z
N MET A 1 12.14 -9.83 11.56
CA MET A 1 12.34 -11.23 11.17
C MET A 1 11.26 -11.63 10.17
N THR A 2 11.62 -11.96 8.92
CA THR A 2 10.71 -12.50 7.89
C THR A 2 11.04 -13.97 7.63
N GLU A 3 11.28 -14.72 8.71
CA GLU A 3 11.65 -16.11 8.61
C GLU A 3 10.38 -16.96 8.50
N VAL A 4 10.44 -17.93 7.58
CA VAL A 4 9.34 -18.87 7.33
C VAL A 4 9.95 -20.26 7.28
N LYS A 5 9.61 -21.10 8.26
CA LYS A 5 10.02 -22.50 8.30
C LYS A 5 9.04 -23.36 7.50
N ARG A 6 9.55 -24.45 6.91
CA ARG A 6 8.72 -25.44 6.23
C ARG A 6 7.84 -26.15 7.25
N LYS A 7 6.59 -26.41 6.88
CA LYS A 7 5.67 -27.25 7.66
C LYS A 7 5.67 -28.67 7.10
N ASP A 8 5.42 -29.66 7.96
CA ASP A 8 5.26 -31.05 7.53
C ASP A 8 4.00 -31.16 6.66
N ASN A 9 4.10 -31.90 5.55
CA ASN A 9 3.10 -32.00 4.46
C ASN A 9 2.86 -30.73 3.61
N GLU A 10 3.79 -29.79 3.57
CA GLU A 10 3.71 -28.63 2.66
C GLU A 10 4.50 -28.84 1.36
N SER A 11 3.89 -28.50 0.21
CA SER A 11 4.59 -28.33 -1.08
C SER A 11 5.53 -27.11 -1.04
N PHE A 12 6.69 -27.22 -1.68
CA PHE A 12 7.66 -26.13 -1.79
C PHE A 12 7.04 -24.82 -2.32
N GLU A 13 6.12 -24.91 -3.28
CA GLU A 13 5.45 -23.74 -3.86
C GLU A 13 4.58 -22.99 -2.83
N SER A 14 3.90 -23.73 -1.96
CA SER A 14 3.11 -23.13 -0.87
C SER A 14 3.99 -22.38 0.12
N LEU A 15 5.15 -22.97 0.45
CA LEU A 15 6.15 -22.32 1.31
C LEU A 15 6.65 -21.02 0.67
N LEU A 16 7.00 -21.04 -0.62
CA LEU A 16 7.47 -19.87 -1.36
C LEU A 16 6.41 -18.76 -1.42
N ARG A 17 5.15 -19.11 -1.67
CA ARG A 17 4.03 -18.14 -1.66
C ARG A 17 3.89 -17.47 -0.30
N ARG A 18 3.94 -18.24 0.79
CA ARG A 18 3.92 -17.70 2.17
C ARG A 18 5.09 -16.77 2.43
N PHE A 19 6.30 -17.17 2.03
CA PHE A 19 7.49 -16.36 2.16
C PHE A 19 7.33 -15.02 1.43
N ASN A 20 6.91 -15.05 0.16
CA ASN A 20 6.68 -13.84 -0.63
C ASN A 20 5.63 -12.93 0.01
N ASN A 21 4.50 -13.48 0.46
CA ASN A 21 3.48 -12.71 1.16
C ASN A 21 4.02 -12.10 2.46
N ARG A 22 4.81 -12.84 3.24
CA ARG A 22 5.42 -12.34 4.49
C ARG A 22 6.43 -11.22 4.21
N VAL A 23 7.24 -11.35 3.17
CA VAL A 23 8.19 -10.31 2.73
C VAL A 23 7.45 -9.06 2.26
N GLN A 24 6.39 -9.20 1.46
CA GLN A 24 5.56 -8.08 1.01
C GLN A 24 4.88 -7.37 2.18
N MET A 25 4.22 -8.12 3.08
CA MET A 25 3.55 -7.57 4.25
C MET A 25 4.52 -6.90 5.23
N SER A 26 5.76 -7.41 5.35
CA SER A 26 6.77 -6.82 6.23
C SER A 26 7.21 -5.41 5.81
N GLY A 27 6.89 -4.97 4.59
CA GLY A 27 7.29 -3.66 4.07
C GLY A 27 8.79 -3.49 3.85
N ARG A 28 9.62 -4.50 4.11
CA ARG A 28 11.09 -4.44 3.98
C ARG A 28 11.54 -4.02 2.58
N LEU A 29 10.87 -4.52 1.54
CA LEU A 29 11.14 -4.12 0.15
C LEU A 29 10.81 -2.64 -0.10
N ILE A 30 9.74 -2.11 0.51
CA ILE A 30 9.35 -0.71 0.37
C ILE A 30 10.39 0.17 1.09
N GLN A 31 10.79 -0.23 2.30
CA GLN A 31 11.81 0.49 3.06
C GLN A 31 13.16 0.49 2.33
N ALA A 32 13.61 -0.67 1.82
CA ALA A 32 14.84 -0.77 1.05
C ALA A 32 14.83 0.15 -0.19
N LYS A 33 13.69 0.20 -0.91
CA LYS A 33 13.52 1.14 -2.04
C LYS A 33 13.54 2.60 -1.60
N LYS A 34 12.95 2.93 -0.45
CA LYS A 34 12.89 4.29 0.10
C LYS A 34 14.28 4.81 0.51
N ILE A 35 15.11 3.95 1.10
CA ILE A 35 16.45 4.34 1.59
C ILE A 35 17.58 4.08 0.58
N LYS A 36 17.27 3.53 -0.61
CA LYS A 36 18.26 3.17 -1.63
C LYS A 36 19.18 4.33 -2.01
N PHE A 37 18.67 5.55 -1.97
CA PHE A 37 19.40 6.77 -2.30
C PHE A 37 19.25 7.80 -1.18
N LEU A 38 20.25 8.68 -1.04
CA LEU A 38 20.16 9.83 -0.13
C LEU A 38 19.07 10.78 -0.63
N ALA A 39 18.03 10.98 0.18
CA ALA A 39 16.98 11.96 -0.09
C ALA A 39 17.13 13.15 0.87
N PRO A 40 17.12 14.41 0.37
CA PRO A 40 17.15 15.58 1.24
C PRO A 40 15.85 15.69 2.03
N SER A 41 15.91 16.35 3.19
CA SER A 41 14.72 16.63 4.00
C SER A 41 13.68 17.42 3.22
N GLU A 42 12.39 17.09 3.39
CA GLU A 42 11.31 17.80 2.70
C GLU A 42 11.21 19.27 3.15
N ASN A 43 11.16 20.19 2.19
CA ASN A 43 10.91 21.61 2.46
C ASN A 43 9.44 21.87 2.86
N LYS A 44 9.17 23.03 3.47
CA LYS A 44 7.83 23.42 3.95
C LYS A 44 6.78 23.37 2.82
N THR A 45 7.13 23.80 1.61
CA THR A 45 6.25 23.83 0.43
C THR A 45 5.86 22.42 -0.03
N LYS A 46 6.79 21.47 -0.07
CA LYS A 46 6.53 20.06 -0.41
C LYS A 46 5.63 19.42 0.65
N LYS A 47 5.87 19.66 1.94
CA LYS A 47 5.00 19.19 3.03
C LYS A 47 3.57 19.73 2.88
N LYS A 48 3.42 21.04 2.64
CA LYS A 48 2.11 21.69 2.44
C LYS A 48 1.37 21.13 1.22
N SER A 49 2.04 21.01 0.08
CA SER A 49 1.41 20.48 -1.14
C SER A 49 1.00 19.01 -1.00
N ALA A 50 1.79 18.18 -0.31
CA ALA A 50 1.42 16.81 0.00
C ALA A 50 0.17 16.74 0.91
N ALA A 51 0.09 17.60 1.94
CA ALA A 51 -1.08 17.67 2.82
C ALA A 51 -2.35 18.11 2.06
N LEU A 52 -2.25 19.13 1.20
CA LEU A 52 -3.37 19.58 0.37
C LEU A 52 -3.87 18.48 -0.57
N LYS A 53 -2.96 17.74 -1.23
CA LYS A 53 -3.34 16.59 -2.07
C LYS A 53 -4.08 15.52 -1.29
N ARG A 54 -3.63 15.17 -0.07
CA ARG A 54 -4.33 14.20 0.79
C ARG A 54 -5.75 14.67 1.15
N LYS A 55 -5.90 15.96 1.46
CA LYS A 55 -7.22 16.56 1.76
C LYS A 55 -8.16 16.48 0.55
N GLN A 56 -7.69 16.91 -0.62
CA GLN A 56 -8.47 16.86 -1.87
C GLN A 56 -8.93 15.44 -2.22
N ILE A 57 -8.05 14.45 -2.07
CA ILE A 57 -8.40 13.04 -2.33
C ILE A 57 -9.47 12.57 -1.33
N LYS A 58 -9.33 12.90 -0.04
CA LYS A 58 -10.31 12.54 0.99
C LYS A 58 -11.69 13.15 0.70
N GLU A 59 -11.73 14.42 0.33
CA GLU A 59 -12.98 15.11 -0.05
C GLU A 59 -13.64 14.48 -1.27
N LYS A 60 -12.85 14.15 -2.30
CA LYS A 60 -13.34 13.46 -3.50
C LYS A 60 -13.93 12.08 -3.17
N ILE A 61 -13.26 11.30 -2.34
CA ILE A 61 -13.76 9.98 -1.89
C ILE A 61 -15.07 10.14 -1.12
N ASN A 62 -15.13 11.07 -0.16
CA ASN A 62 -16.33 11.33 0.63
C ASN A 62 -17.52 11.75 -0.24
N TYR A 63 -17.28 12.61 -1.23
CA TYR A 63 -18.32 13.01 -2.19
C TYR A 63 -18.82 11.81 -3.02
N MET A 64 -17.92 10.95 -3.50
CA MET A 64 -18.30 9.76 -4.27
C MET A 64 -19.09 8.74 -3.45
N LEU A 65 -18.74 8.58 -2.17
CA LEU A 65 -19.51 7.77 -1.21
C LEU A 65 -20.91 8.35 -1.02
N LYS A 66 -21.01 9.64 -0.72
CA LYS A 66 -22.29 10.34 -0.52
C LYS A 66 -23.21 10.28 -1.74
N THR A 67 -22.64 10.33 -2.94
CA THR A 67 -23.39 10.27 -4.21
C THR A 67 -23.67 8.84 -4.69
N GLY A 68 -23.27 7.81 -3.92
CA GLY A 68 -23.49 6.41 -4.28
C GLY A 68 -22.69 5.93 -5.50
N LYS A 69 -21.75 6.74 -6.03
CA LYS A 69 -20.92 6.37 -7.19
C LYS A 69 -19.87 5.30 -6.85
N ILE A 70 -19.57 5.12 -5.57
CA ILE A 70 -18.64 4.14 -5.02
C ILE A 70 -19.27 3.59 -3.74
N SER A 71 -19.25 2.26 -3.56
CA SER A 71 -19.62 1.64 -2.28
C SER A 71 -18.43 1.59 -1.30
N GLU A 72 -18.72 1.49 0.00
CA GLU A 72 -17.68 1.28 1.01
C GLU A 72 -16.91 -0.03 0.78
N GLU A 73 -17.60 -1.05 0.28
CA GLU A 73 -16.98 -2.32 -0.10
C GLU A 73 -15.98 -2.16 -1.25
N ASP A 74 -16.27 -1.29 -2.22
CA ASP A 74 -15.35 -1.01 -3.33
C ASP A 74 -14.07 -0.31 -2.86
N LEU A 75 -14.16 0.54 -1.83
CA LEU A 75 -12.98 1.15 -1.20
C LEU A 75 -12.14 0.10 -0.47
N ASN A 76 -12.78 -0.80 0.27
CA ASN A 76 -12.10 -1.88 0.99
C ASN A 76 -11.42 -2.86 0.02
N ARG A 77 -12.06 -3.18 -1.12
CA ARG A 77 -11.46 -3.99 -2.20
C ARG A 77 -10.30 -3.27 -2.90
N ARG A 78 -10.35 -1.94 -3.04
CA ARG A 78 -9.28 -1.11 -3.65
C ARG A 78 -8.00 -1.02 -2.83
N GLY A 79 -8.02 -1.41 -1.55
CA GLY A 79 -6.79 -1.75 -0.82
C GLY A 79 -5.92 -2.80 -1.53
N LYS A 80 -6.51 -3.58 -2.46
CA LYS A 80 -5.83 -4.56 -3.33
C LYS A 80 -5.82 -4.20 -4.82
N LEU A 81 -6.71 -3.30 -5.29
CA LEU A 81 -6.71 -2.81 -6.67
C LEU A 81 -6.42 -1.31 -6.68
N LYS A 82 -5.17 -0.96 -7.02
CA LYS A 82 -4.77 0.38 -7.43
C LYS A 82 -5.93 0.99 -8.23
N LEU A 83 -6.48 2.11 -7.76
CA LEU A 83 -7.49 2.88 -8.49
C LEU A 83 -7.00 3.04 -9.92
N LYS A 84 -7.52 2.21 -10.83
CA LYS A 84 -7.21 2.27 -12.25
C LYS A 84 -7.59 3.67 -12.67
N LYS A 85 -6.56 4.47 -12.97
CA LYS A 85 -6.70 5.72 -13.71
C LYS A 85 -7.58 5.43 -14.92
N LYS A 86 -8.71 6.11 -15.01
CA LYS A 86 -9.12 6.70 -16.28
C LYS A 86 -8.40 8.04 -16.37
#